data_AF-A0A848T1S3-F1
#
_entry.id   AF-A0A848T1S3-F1
#
_cell.length_a   1.000
_cell.length_b   1.000
_cell.length_c   1.000
_cell.angle_alpha   90.00
_cell.angle_beta   90.00
_cell.angle_gamma   90.00
#
_symmetry.space_group_name_H-M   'P 1'
#
loop_
_entity.id
_entity.type
_entity.pdbx_description
1 polymer ?
#
loop_
_entity_poly.entity_id
_entity_poly.type
_entity_poly.pdbx_seq_one_letter_code
_entity_poly.pdbx_strand_id
1 'polypeptide(L)' 'MKKFLKLLEKAWIFAMVAALAVAIYNFYKEPVFSHKIYFPIFVAIFCFIVYRTKKNHRKFLETIKQNNDNPEG' A
#
# COMPACT_ATOMS: atom_id res chain seq x y z
N MET A 1 3.19 -17.68 -8.02
CA MET A 1 2.34 -16.87 -7.12
C MET A 1 3.10 -15.96 -6.14
N LYS A 2 4.06 -16.46 -5.33
CA LYS A 2 4.77 -15.63 -4.31
C LYS A 2 5.49 -14.39 -4.86
N LYS A 3 6.09 -14.47 -6.06
CA LYS A 3 6.78 -13.34 -6.72
C LYS A 3 5.80 -12.26 -7.20
N PHE A 4 4.64 -12.64 -7.72
CA PHE A 4 3.60 -11.71 -8.22
C PHE A 4 2.98 -10.89 -7.09
N LEU A 5 2.69 -11.52 -5.94
CA LEU A 5 2.17 -10.83 -4.76
C LEU A 5 3.14 -9.76 -4.23
N LYS A 6 4.45 -10.03 -4.23
CA LYS A 6 5.49 -9.05 -3.87
C LYS A 6 5.58 -7.89 -4.86
N LEU A 7 5.39 -8.17 -6.15
CA LEU A 7 5.43 -7.15 -7.21
C LEU A 7 4.22 -6.20 -7.10
N LEU A 8 3.03 -6.75 -6.88
CA LEU A 8 1.83 -5.98 -6.58
C LEU A 8 2.00 -5.13 -5.32
N GLU A 9 2.55 -5.69 -4.25
CA GLU A 9 2.80 -4.96 -3.01
C GLU A 9 3.73 -3.75 -3.23
N LYS A 10 4.79 -3.92 -4.04
CA LYS A 10 5.69 -2.84 -4.43
C LYS A 10 5.00 -1.80 -5.34
N ALA A 11 4.08 -2.23 -6.20
CA ALA A 11 3.29 -1.34 -7.04
C ALA A 11 2.36 -0.43 -6.21
N TRP A 12 1.75 -0.93 -5.13
CA TRP A 12 0.95 -0.10 -4.23
C TRP A 12 1.77 0.97 -3.52
N ILE A 13 3.00 0.65 -3.11
CA ILE A 13 3.92 1.65 -2.53
C ILE A 13 4.28 2.69 -3.59
N PHE A 14 4.61 2.26 -4.81
CA PHE A 14 4.95 3.20 -5.89
C PHE A 14 3.78 4.12 -6.24
N ALA A 15 2.56 3.58 -6.32
CA ALA A 15 1.34 4.34 -6.53
C ALA A 15 1.08 5.34 -5.39
N MET A 16 1.32 4.96 -4.14
CA MET A 16 1.23 5.85 -2.99
C MET A 16 2.22 7.02 -3.11
N VAL A 17 3.47 6.76 -3.46
CA VAL A 17 4.50 7.81 -3.64
C VAL A 17 4.15 8.74 -4.80
N ALA A 18 3.68 8.20 -5.93
CA ALA A 18 3.25 8.99 -7.07
C ALA A 18 2.04 9.88 -6.74
N ALA A 19 1.04 9.35 -6.04
CA ALA A 19 -0.12 10.13 -5.60
C ALA A 19 0.29 11.25 -4.62
N LEU A 20 1.21 10.97 -3.69
CA LEU A 20 1.72 11.98 -2.77
C LEU A 20 2.48 13.10 -3.51
N ALA A 21 3.30 12.73 -4.50
CA ALA A 21 4.02 13.70 -5.34
C ALA A 21 3.06 14.61 -6.13
N VAL A 22 1.98 14.05 -6.69
CA VAL A 22 0.94 14.83 -7.36
C VAL A 22 0.21 15.76 -6.40
N ALA A 23 -0.11 15.30 -5.19
CA ALA A 23 -0.72 16.14 -4.16
C ALA A 23 0.17 17.32 -3.77
N ILE A 24 1.47 17.07 -3.55
CA ILE A 24 2.47 18.10 -3.24
C ILE A 24 2.59 19.10 -4.39
N TYR A 25 2.71 18.61 -5.63
CA TYR A 25 2.79 19.47 -6.82
C TYR A 25 1.55 20.36 -6.97
N ASN A 26 0.35 19.80 -6.81
CA ASN A 26 -0.89 20.57 -6.88
C ASN A 26 -1.00 21.59 -5.73
N PHE A 27 -0.52 21.25 -4.53
CA PHE A 27 -0.48 22.15 -3.38
C PHE A 27 0.47 23.34 -3.62
N TYR A 28 1.64 23.10 -4.23
CA TYR A 28 2.56 24.18 -4.61
C TYR A 28 2.00 25.09 -5.71
N LYS A 29 1.25 24.52 -6.66
CA LYS A 29 0.71 25.27 -7.82
C LYS A 29 -0.53 26.09 -7.46
N GLU A 30 -1.42 25.53 -6.64
CA GLU A 30 -2.64 26.17 -6.18
C GLU A 30 -2.73 25.96 -4.66
N PRO A 31 -2.32 26.94 -3.82
CA PRO A 31 -2.34 26.80 -2.36
C PRO A 31 -3.76 26.86 -1.76
N VAL A 32 -4.79 26.65 -2.59
CA VAL A 32 -6.18 26.54 -2.19
C VAL A 32 -6.51 25.07 -2.06
N PHE A 33 -6.96 24.65 -0.88
CA PHE A 33 -7.27 23.26 -0.56
C PHE A 33 -8.47 22.75 -1.38
N SER A 34 -8.22 22.35 -2.62
CA SER A 34 -9.21 21.92 -3.61
C SER A 34 -9.18 20.41 -3.83
N HIS A 35 -10.16 19.92 -4.58
CA HIS A 35 -10.31 18.52 -5.00
C HIS A 35 -9.06 17.92 -5.64
N LYS A 36 -8.29 18.74 -6.34
CA LYS A 36 -7.00 18.35 -6.93
C LYS A 36 -5.94 17.94 -5.89
N ILE A 37 -6.09 18.32 -4.63
CA ILE A 37 -5.14 18.05 -3.54
C ILE A 37 -5.66 16.95 -2.63
N TYR A 38 -6.91 17.04 -2.16
CA TYR A 38 -7.43 16.01 -1.23
C TYR A 38 -7.63 14.66 -1.93
N PHE A 39 -8.02 14.63 -3.22
CA PHE A 39 -8.22 13.37 -3.94
C PHE A 39 -6.95 12.50 -4.01
N PRO A 40 -5.79 13.02 -4.48
CA PRO A 40 -4.56 12.22 -4.46
C PRO A 40 -4.09 11.84 -3.05
N ILE A 41 -4.36 12.66 -2.03
CA ILE A 41 -4.11 12.29 -0.63
C ILE A 41 -4.98 11.08 -0.21
N PHE A 42 -6.28 11.10 -0.51
CA PHE A 42 -7.17 9.96 -0.25
C PHE A 42 -6.72 8.70 -1.00
N VAL A 43 -6.28 8.84 -2.25
CA VAL A 43 -5.72 7.72 -3.02
C VAL A 43 -4.46 7.16 -2.36
N ALA A 44 -3.56 8.02 -1.87
CA ALA A 44 -2.37 7.60 -1.15
C ALA A 44 -2.72 6.84 0.15
N ILE A 45 -3.68 7.35 0.93
CA ILE A 45 -4.20 6.68 2.14
C ILE A 45 -4.79 5.32 1.79
N PHE A 46 -5.60 5.23 0.74
CA PHE A 46 -6.21 3.97 0.32
C PHE A 46 -5.14 2.95 -0.12
N CYS A 47 -4.15 3.38 -0.91
CA CYS A 47 -3.01 2.55 -1.29
C CYS A 47 -2.25 2.01 -0.06
N PHE A 48 -2.07 2.86 0.97
CA PHE A 48 -1.43 2.47 2.22
C PHE A 48 -2.22 1.40 2.99
N ILE A 49 -3.55 1.56 3.08
CA ILE A 49 -4.44 0.57 3.72
C ILE A 49 -4.36 -0.76 2.98
N VAL A 50 -4.49 -0.75 1.65
CA VAL A 50 -4.41 -1.96 0.82
C VAL A 50 -3.06 -2.66 0.99
N TYR A 51 -1.97 -1.88 1.01
CA TYR A 51 -0.62 -2.41 1.25
C TYR A 51 -0.53 -3.11 2.62
N ARG A 52 -1.01 -2.47 3.70
CA ARG A 52 -1.00 -3.08 5.05
C ARG A 52 -1.84 -4.34 5.13
N THR A 53 -3.05 -4.33 4.55
CA THR A 53 -3.92 -5.51 4.54
C THR A 53 -3.25 -6.69 3.83
N LYS A 54 -2.65 -6.47 2.65
CA LYS A 54 -1.92 -7.53 1.94
C LYS A 54 -0.69 -8.03 2.69
N LYS A 55 0.06 -7.13 3.32
CA LYS A 55 1.23 -7.48 4.14
C LYS A 55 0.83 -8.36 5.33
N ASN A 56 -0.27 -8.03 6.00
CA ASN A 56 -0.79 -8.81 7.13
C ASN A 56 -1.30 -10.19 6.66
N HIS A 57 -2.05 -10.25 5.55
CA HIS A 57 -2.48 -11.52 4.96
C HIS A 57 -1.29 -12.44 4.61
N ARG A 58 -0.20 -11.88 4.04
CA ARG A 58 0.99 -12.69 3.76
C ARG A 58 1.60 -13.24 5.04
N LYS A 59 1.80 -12.40 6.06
CA LYS A 59 2.35 -12.84 7.35
C LYS A 59 1.50 -13.96 7.97
N PHE A 60 0.18 -13.82 7.93
CA PHE A 60 -0.74 -14.83 8.45
C PHE A 60 -0.59 -16.18 7.72
N LEU A 61 -0.53 -16.16 6.38
CA LEU A 61 -0.29 -17.37 5.58
C LEU A 61 1.08 -17.99 5.85
N GLU A 62 2.11 -17.18 6.10
CA GLU A 62 3.44 -17.65 6.48
C GLU A 62 3.41 -18.31 7.87
N THR A 63 2.73 -17.74 8.85
CA THR A 63 2.56 -18.34 10.19
C THR A 63 1.78 -19.65 10.16
N ILE A 64 0.67 -19.74 9.40
CA ILE A 64 -0.09 -20.99 9.26
C ILE A 64 0.77 -22.07 8.60
N LYS A 65 1.54 -21.70 7.57
CA LYS A 65 2.42 -22.66 6.89
C LYS A 65 3.51 -23.17 7.84
N GLN A 66 4.12 -22.28 8.63
CA GLN A 66 5.15 -22.65 9.59
C GLN A 66 4.62 -23.58 10.69
N ASN A 67 3.41 -23.34 11.21
CA ASN A 67 2.79 -24.20 12.22
C ASN A 67 2.37 -25.57 11.66
N ASN A 68 1.96 -25.66 10.39
CA ASN A 68 1.69 -26.95 9.74
C ASN A 68 2.96 -27.75 9.41
N ASP A 69 4.06 -27.07 9.07
CA ASP A 69 5.34 -27.72 8.77
C ASP A 69 6.11 -28.15 10.05
N ASN A 70 5.72 -27.68 11.23
CA ASN A 70 6.31 -28.06 12.53
C ASN A 70 5.23 -28.52 13.54
N PRO A 71 4.74 -29.76 13.44
CA PRO A 71 3.60 -30.27 14.22
C PRO A 71 3.87 -30.54 15.71
N GLU A 72 5.07 -30.30 16.24
CA GLU A 72 5.47 -30.63 17.63
C GLU A 72 5.64 -29.41 18.55
N GLY A 73 4.67 -28.49 18.54
CA GLY A 73 4.54 -27.41 19.54
C GLY A 73 3.32 -27.62 20.42
#